data_AF-A0A7S1V0H4-F1
#
_entry.id   AF-A0A7S1V0H4-F1
#
_cell.length_a   1.000
_cell.length_b   1.000
_cell.length_c   1.000
_cell.angle_alpha   90.00
_cell.angle_beta   90.00
_cell.angle_gamma   90.00
#
_symmetry.space_group_name_H-M   'P 1'
#
loop_
_entity.id
_entity.type
_entity.pdbx_description
1 polymer ?
#
loop_
_entity_poly.entity_id
_entity_poly.type
_entity_poly.pdbx_seq_one_letter_code
_entity_poly.pdbx_strand_id
1 'polypeptide(L)'
;VFVSELEEYCRDTYKLNFPNTRPDDIHGDIYKVTDEQLPASLDILVGGFPCQPFSALGDQPGLDCAKGRGSLFMQIVRCLKRCQPKAFLCENVPGLLTMKETYDTICDAFEECGYSVTTEVCSARGVTATGRKRLFFVGIRND
;
A
#
# COMPACT_ATOMS: atom_id res chain seq x y z
N VAL A 1 1.00 -11.67 -11.92
CA VAL A 1 1.14 -11.11 -10.55
C VAL A 1 2.02 -9.88 -10.70
N PHE A 2 1.95 -8.89 -9.80
CA PHE A 2 2.84 -7.73 -9.84
C PHE A 2 3.42 -7.53 -8.44
N VAL A 3 4.73 -7.32 -8.35
CA VAL A 3 5.46 -7.13 -7.09
C VAL A 3 6.34 -5.91 -7.22
N SER A 4 6.38 -5.04 -6.22
CA SER A 4 7.33 -3.94 -6.14
C SER A 4 7.98 -3.94 -4.76
N GLU A 5 9.31 -4.04 -4.75
CA GLU A 5 10.14 -4.07 -3.55
C GLU A 5 11.43 -3.31 -3.86
N LEU A 6 11.77 -2.30 -3.06
CA LEU A 6 12.90 -1.41 -3.30
C LEU A 6 14.26 -2.10 -3.04
N GLU A 7 14.33 -2.94 -2.02
CA GLU A 7 15.57 -3.57 -1.57
C GLU A 7 15.90 -4.81 -2.40
N GLU A 8 17.10 -4.84 -2.98
CA GLU A 8 17.54 -5.93 -3.87
C GLU A 8 17.58 -7.29 -3.16
N TYR A 9 18.14 -7.32 -1.95
CA TYR A 9 18.20 -8.54 -1.14
C TYR A 9 16.81 -9.09 -0.80
N CYS A 10 15.81 -8.23 -0.62
CA CYS A 10 14.41 -8.63 -0.40
C CYS A 10 13.81 -9.22 -1.68
N ARG A 11 14.08 -8.62 -2.85
CA ARG A 11 13.67 -9.20 -4.15
C ARG A 11 14.32 -10.55 -4.39
N ASP A 12 15.59 -10.73 -4.05
CA ASP A 12 16.28 -12.00 -4.23
C ASP A 12 15.72 -13.08 -3.31
N THR A 13 15.45 -12.74 -2.06
CA THR A 13 14.72 -13.62 -1.13
C THR A 13 13.35 -13.99 -1.68
N TYR A 14 12.62 -13.04 -2.26
CA TYR A 14 11.31 -13.28 -2.86
C TYR A 14 11.42 -14.26 -4.05
N LYS A 15 12.34 -14.04 -4.99
CA LYS A 15 12.56 -14.93 -6.15
C LYS A 15 12.87 -16.36 -5.73
N LEU A 16 13.66 -16.55 -4.67
CA LEU A 16 13.99 -17.87 -4.15
C LEU A 16 12.78 -18.63 -3.59
N ASN A 17 11.81 -17.92 -2.99
CA ASN A 17 10.65 -18.53 -2.34
C ASN A 17 9.40 -18.57 -3.25
N PHE A 18 9.37 -17.77 -4.31
CA PHE A 18 8.27 -17.68 -5.27
C PHE A 18 8.77 -17.90 -6.71
N PRO A 19 9.30 -19.10 -7.04
CA PRO A 19 9.94 -19.36 -8.34
C PRO A 19 8.99 -19.29 -9.54
N ASN A 20 7.67 -19.33 -9.30
CA ASN A 20 6.66 -19.22 -10.35
C ASN A 20 6.34 -17.77 -10.72
N THR A 21 6.81 -16.78 -9.96
CA THR A 21 6.67 -15.37 -10.30
C THR A 21 7.70 -15.02 -11.38
N ARG A 22 7.24 -14.48 -12.51
CA ARG A 22 8.14 -14.12 -13.62
C ARG A 22 9.08 -12.99 -13.17
N PRO A 23 10.36 -13.00 -13.56
CA PRO A 23 11.29 -11.91 -13.22
C PRO A 23 10.78 -10.52 -13.64
N ASP A 24 10.11 -10.43 -14.79
CA ASP A 24 9.55 -9.18 -15.33
C ASP A 24 8.37 -8.64 -14.48
N ASP A 25 7.77 -9.48 -13.64
CA ASP A 25 6.68 -9.11 -12.72
C ASP A 25 7.22 -8.57 -11.37
N ILE A 26 8.54 -8.63 -11.16
CA ILE A 26 9.20 -8.21 -9.91
C ILE A 26 9.97 -6.91 -10.16
N HIS A 27 9.34 -5.82 -9.75
CA HIS A 27 9.84 -4.47 -9.92
C HIS A 27 10.60 -3.98 -8.68
N GLY A 28 11.49 -3.01 -8.91
CA GLY A 28 12.21 -2.31 -7.86
C GLY A 28 11.37 -1.17 -7.26
N ASP A 29 11.98 0.00 -7.25
CA ASP A 29 11.39 1.27 -6.83
C ASP A 29 10.06 1.57 -7.54
N ILE A 30 8.94 1.56 -6.79
CA ILE A 30 7.60 1.85 -7.31
C ILE A 30 7.49 3.26 -7.93
N TYR A 31 8.32 4.21 -7.49
CA TYR A 31 8.32 5.56 -8.05
C TYR A 31 8.85 5.62 -9.48
N LYS A 32 9.58 4.58 -9.92
CA LYS A 32 10.09 4.45 -11.30
C LYS A 32 9.18 3.62 -12.19
N VAL A 33 8.17 2.95 -11.62
CA VAL A 33 7.20 2.17 -12.39
C VAL A 33 6.19 3.14 -13.01
N THR A 34 6.03 3.10 -14.33
CA THR A 34 5.07 3.93 -15.08
C THR A 34 3.66 3.32 -15.09
N ASP A 35 2.65 4.09 -15.49
CA ASP A 35 1.25 3.62 -15.54
C ASP A 35 1.01 2.55 -16.62
N GLU A 36 1.89 2.49 -17.62
CA GLU A 36 1.89 1.46 -18.66
C GLU A 36 2.50 0.14 -18.17
N GLN A 37 3.41 0.22 -17.20
CA GLN A 37 4.03 -0.94 -16.56
C GLN A 37 3.14 -1.53 -15.46
N LEU A 38 2.21 -0.75 -14.93
CA LEU A 38 1.20 -1.26 -14.00
C LEU A 38 0.22 -2.20 -14.73
N PRO A 39 -0.23 -3.28 -14.07
CA PRO A 39 -1.23 -4.19 -14.64
C PRO A 39 -2.49 -3.44 -15.06
N ALA A 40 -3.03 -3.80 -16.23
CA ALA A 40 -4.27 -3.17 -16.73
C ALA A 40 -5.46 -3.38 -15.77
N SER A 41 -5.47 -4.50 -15.06
CA SER A 41 -6.41 -4.79 -13.98
C SER A 41 -5.75 -5.69 -12.93
N LEU A 42 -6.27 -5.64 -11.71
CA LEU A 42 -5.91 -6.52 -10.60
C LEU A 42 -7.20 -7.08 -9.98
N ASP A 43 -7.13 -8.25 -9.36
CA ASP A 43 -8.22 -8.69 -8.49
C ASP A 43 -8.04 -8.12 -7.08
N ILE A 44 -6.82 -8.20 -6.54
CA ILE A 44 -6.49 -7.77 -5.18
C ILE A 44 -5.19 -6.97 -5.20
N LEU A 45 -5.16 -5.86 -4.46
CA LEU A 45 -3.95 -5.14 -4.11
C LEU A 45 -3.61 -5.38 -2.63
N VAL A 46 -2.34 -5.70 -2.33
CA VAL A 46 -1.85 -5.79 -0.95
C VAL A 46 -0.67 -4.85 -0.78
N GLY A 47 -0.69 -4.03 0.26
CA GLY A 47 0.35 -3.03 0.50
C GLY A 47 0.66 -2.80 1.97
N GLY A 48 1.93 -2.61 2.30
CA GLY A 48 2.36 -2.04 3.57
C GLY A 48 3.04 -0.72 3.30
N PHE A 49 2.71 0.33 4.06
CA PHE A 49 3.32 1.65 3.89
C PHE A 49 3.82 2.23 5.21
N PRO A 50 4.94 3.00 5.18
CA PRO A 50 5.54 3.51 6.40
C PRO A 50 4.62 4.53 7.09
N CYS A 51 4.57 4.44 8.42
CA CYS A 51 3.80 5.32 9.32
C CYS A 51 4.50 6.68 9.56
N GLN A 52 4.99 7.34 8.51
CA GLN A 52 5.58 8.67 8.65
C GLN A 52 4.49 9.75 8.55
N PRO A 53 4.51 10.78 9.41
CA PRO A 53 3.41 11.74 9.49
C PRO A 53 3.29 12.57 8.20
N PHE A 54 2.06 12.67 7.70
CA PHE A 54 1.71 13.45 6.51
C PHE A 54 1.97 14.95 6.70
N SER A 55 1.97 15.44 7.94
CA SER A 55 2.26 16.84 8.27
C SER A 55 3.69 17.26 7.93
N ALA A 56 4.62 16.32 7.71
CA ALA A 56 5.95 16.62 7.19
C ALA A 56 6.00 16.77 5.66
N LEU A 57 4.91 16.46 4.95
CA LEU A 57 4.87 16.39 3.48
C LEU A 57 4.27 17.61 2.80
N GLY A 58 3.70 18.55 3.57
CA GLY A 58 3.37 19.88 3.08
C GLY A 58 2.18 19.92 2.11
N ASP A 59 1.40 20.97 2.29
CA ASP A 59 0.28 21.39 1.47
C ASP A 59 0.78 21.87 0.08
N GLN A 60 1.17 20.93 -0.79
CA GLN A 60 1.63 21.23 -2.15
C GLN A 60 0.62 20.67 -3.17
N PRO A 61 -0.33 21.50 -3.65
CA PRO A 61 -1.16 21.18 -4.79
C PRO A 61 -0.27 21.19 -6.05
N GLY A 62 0.28 20.02 -6.36
CA GLY A 62 1.19 19.85 -7.50
C GLY A 62 1.88 18.50 -7.39
N LEU A 63 1.74 17.69 -8.43
CA LEU A 63 2.36 16.38 -8.60
C LEU A 63 3.90 16.48 -8.72
N ASP A 64 4.57 16.97 -7.68
CA ASP A 64 6.03 17.04 -7.58
C ASP A 64 6.50 16.63 -6.18
N CYS A 65 6.03 15.47 -5.71
CA CYS A 65 6.63 14.74 -4.59
C CYS A 65 7.99 14.12 -5.01
N ALA A 66 8.86 14.93 -5.62
CA ALA A 66 10.25 14.60 -5.82
C ALA A 66 10.98 14.76 -4.49
N LYS A 67 11.37 13.62 -3.90
CA LYS A 67 12.28 13.43 -2.74
C LYS A 67 11.61 13.33 -1.37
N GLY A 68 10.98 12.19 -1.09
CA GLY A 68 10.71 11.76 0.28
C GLY A 68 10.09 10.36 0.36
N ARG A 69 10.41 9.61 1.44
CA ARG A 69 9.77 8.31 1.79
C ARG A 69 8.29 8.43 2.18
N GLY A 70 7.75 9.65 2.25
CA GLY A 70 6.43 9.92 2.79
C GLY A 70 5.25 9.77 1.82
N SER A 71 5.44 9.56 0.51
CA SER A 71 4.31 9.42 -0.41
C SER A 71 4.06 7.99 -0.91
N LEU A 72 4.54 6.95 -0.21
CA LEU A 72 4.29 5.57 -0.62
C LEU A 72 2.79 5.25 -0.59
N PHE A 73 2.07 5.85 0.35
CA PHE A 73 0.62 5.86 0.36
C PHE A 73 0.02 6.41 -0.95
N MET A 74 0.56 7.51 -1.48
CA MET A 74 0.09 8.07 -2.76
C MET A 74 0.37 7.14 -3.94
N GLN A 75 1.42 6.31 -3.88
CA GLN A 75 1.64 5.27 -4.89
C GLN A 75 0.59 4.15 -4.79
N ILE A 76 0.12 3.81 -3.57
CA ILE A 76 -1.03 2.91 -3.40
C ILE A 76 -2.28 3.54 -4.02
N VAL A 77 -2.58 4.80 -3.70
CA VAL A 77 -3.72 5.54 -4.29
C VAL A 77 -3.63 5.57 -5.81
N ARG A 78 -2.45 5.84 -6.38
CA ARG A 78 -2.20 5.78 -7.83
C ARG A 78 -2.53 4.39 -8.40
N CYS A 79 -2.05 3.32 -7.76
CA CYS A 79 -2.34 1.95 -8.18
C CYS A 79 -3.84 1.61 -8.08
N LEU A 80 -4.53 2.05 -7.02
CA LEU A 80 -5.98 1.87 -6.87
C LEU A 80 -6.74 2.57 -7.98
N LYS A 81 -6.41 3.83 -8.29
CA LYS A 81 -7.03 4.60 -9.37
C LYS A 81 -6.78 3.97 -10.75
N ARG A 82 -5.54 3.52 -11.00
CA ARG A 82 -5.11 3.00 -12.31
C ARG A 82 -5.54 1.56 -12.59
N CYS A 83 -5.38 0.67 -11.62
CA CYS A 83 -5.59 -0.77 -11.77
C CYS A 83 -7.00 -1.21 -11.36
N GLN A 84 -7.71 -0.39 -10.58
CA GLN A 84 -9.06 -0.63 -10.08
C GLN A 84 -9.26 -2.08 -9.57
N PRO A 85 -8.47 -2.57 -8.59
CA PRO A 85 -8.70 -3.90 -8.04
C PRO A 85 -10.11 -4.08 -7.47
N LYS A 86 -10.59 -5.33 -7.39
CA LYS A 86 -11.89 -5.64 -6.75
C LYS A 86 -11.83 -5.41 -5.24
N ALA A 87 -10.67 -5.64 -4.64
CA ALA A 87 -10.43 -5.39 -3.22
C ALA A 87 -8.98 -4.96 -2.96
N PHE A 88 -8.74 -4.32 -1.82
CA PHE A 88 -7.39 -4.11 -1.32
C PHE A 88 -7.27 -4.44 0.18
N LEU A 89 -6.05 -4.78 0.58
CA LEU A 89 -5.65 -4.94 1.97
C LEU A 89 -4.37 -4.13 2.23
N CYS A 90 -4.47 -3.09 3.04
CA CYS A 90 -3.31 -2.29 3.44
C CYS A 90 -3.02 -2.48 4.93
N GLU A 91 -1.74 -2.68 5.28
CA GLU A 91 -1.29 -2.83 6.67
C GLU A 91 -0.54 -1.60 7.17
N ASN A 92 -0.77 -1.25 8.44
CA ASN A 92 0.00 -0.24 9.16
C ASN A 92 0.05 -0.55 10.67
N VAL A 93 0.75 0.28 11.45
CA VAL A 93 0.82 0.16 12.91
C VAL A 93 -0.43 0.76 13.59
N PRO A 94 -0.87 0.22 14.74
CA PRO A 94 -2.06 0.74 15.44
C PRO A 94 -1.93 2.19 15.90
N GLY A 95 -0.71 2.70 16.04
CA GLY A 95 -0.46 4.12 16.38
C GLY A 95 -1.01 5.10 15.34
N LEU A 96 -1.31 4.65 14.12
CA LEU A 96 -1.99 5.49 13.12
C LEU A 96 -3.36 5.99 13.61
N LEU A 97 -4.07 5.20 14.43
CA LEU A 97 -5.38 5.58 14.99
C LEU A 97 -5.30 6.76 15.96
N THR A 98 -4.12 7.05 16.53
CA THR A 98 -3.95 8.23 17.41
C THR A 98 -3.76 9.51 16.59
N MET A 99 -3.47 9.40 15.30
CA MET A 99 -3.27 10.52 14.37
C MET A 99 -4.53 10.70 13.52
N LYS A 100 -5.61 11.21 14.14
CA LYS A 100 -6.94 11.27 13.52
C LYS A 100 -6.95 11.91 12.12
N GLU A 101 -6.35 13.09 11.95
CA GLU A 101 -6.33 13.78 10.66
C GLU A 101 -5.66 12.94 9.56
N THR A 102 -4.57 12.25 9.90
CA THR A 102 -3.89 11.34 8.97
C THR A 102 -4.74 10.11 8.64
N TYR A 103 -5.36 9.50 9.65
CA TYR A 103 -6.24 8.36 9.46
C TYR A 103 -7.44 8.71 8.56
N ASP A 104 -8.11 9.84 8.84
CA ASP A 104 -9.26 10.32 8.07
C ASP A 104 -8.83 10.59 6.61
N THR A 105 -7.71 11.29 6.39
CA THR A 105 -7.15 11.53 5.04
C THR A 105 -6.91 10.23 4.27
N ILE A 106 -6.42 9.18 4.94
CA ILE A 106 -6.17 7.88 4.31
C ILE A 106 -7.48 7.22 3.88
N CYS A 107 -8.48 7.20 4.77
CA CYS A 107 -9.80 6.66 4.47
C CYS A 107 -10.46 7.41 3.32
N ASP A 108 -10.49 8.75 3.39
CA ASP A 108 -11.09 9.61 2.37
C ASP A 108 -10.46 9.35 0.99
N ALA A 109 -9.14 9.31 0.90
CA ALA A 109 -8.49 9.08 -0.40
C ALA A 109 -8.72 7.65 -0.95
N PHE A 110 -8.91 6.64 -0.09
CA PHE A 110 -9.32 5.31 -0.54
C PHE A 110 -10.79 5.29 -1.01
N GLU A 111 -11.67 5.99 -0.32
CA GLU A 111 -13.08 6.13 -0.70
C GLU A 111 -13.24 6.90 -2.03
N GLU A 112 -12.46 7.96 -2.23
CA GLU A 112 -12.35 8.69 -3.50
C GLU A 112 -11.88 7.82 -4.67
N CYS A 113 -11.19 6.71 -4.40
CA CYS A 113 -10.81 5.74 -5.43
C CYS A 113 -11.95 4.78 -5.82
N GLY A 114 -13.12 4.88 -5.17
CA GLY A 114 -14.29 4.04 -5.44
C GLY A 114 -14.42 2.80 -4.56
N TYR A 115 -13.92 2.85 -3.32
CA TYR A 115 -13.96 1.73 -2.38
C TYR A 115 -14.74 2.04 -1.11
N SER A 116 -15.45 1.06 -0.59
CA SER A 116 -15.97 1.06 0.78
C SER A 116 -14.88 0.54 1.71
N VAL A 117 -14.46 1.34 2.69
CA VAL A 117 -13.29 1.06 3.53
C VAL A 117 -13.72 0.68 4.95
N THR A 118 -13.16 -0.40 5.48
CA THR A 118 -13.27 -0.81 6.88
C THR A 118 -11.88 -0.98 7.47
N THR A 119 -11.73 -0.65 8.76
CA THR A 119 -10.44 -0.80 9.44
C THR A 119 -10.57 -1.63 10.71
N GLU A 120 -9.56 -2.45 11.00
CA GLU A 120 -9.54 -3.28 12.20
C GLU A 120 -8.11 -3.45 12.73
N VAL A 121 -7.96 -3.44 14.06
CA VAL A 121 -6.70 -3.78 14.73
C VAL A 121 -6.67 -5.26 15.07
N CYS A 122 -5.92 -6.03 14.31
CA CYS A 122 -5.76 -7.46 14.53
C CYS A 122 -4.50 -7.76 15.34
N SER A 123 -4.60 -8.76 16.22
CA SER A 123 -3.50 -9.27 17.04
C SER A 123 -3.04 -10.62 16.51
N ALA A 124 -1.75 -10.77 16.27
CA ALA A 124 -1.14 -12.06 15.91
C ALA A 124 -1.07 -13.04 17.10
N ARG A 125 -1.29 -12.55 18.33
CA ARG A 125 -1.35 -13.40 19.54
C ARG A 125 -2.54 -14.35 19.44
N GLY A 126 -2.30 -15.64 19.64
CA GLY A 126 -3.32 -16.68 19.53
C GLY A 126 -3.36 -17.35 18.15
N VAL A 127 -2.81 -16.70 17.12
CA VAL A 127 -2.54 -17.31 15.81
C VAL A 127 -1.06 -17.70 15.69
N THR A 128 -0.18 -16.92 16.31
CA THR A 128 1.27 -17.10 16.33
C THR A 128 1.83 -16.85 17.73
N ALA A 129 3.05 -17.28 17.99
CA ALA A 129 3.77 -17.02 19.25
C ALA A 129 4.34 -15.60 19.36
N THR A 130 3.67 -14.58 18.78
CA THR A 130 4.11 -13.18 18.85
C THR A 130 3.01 -12.21 19.29
N GLY A 131 3.40 -11.21 20.07
CA GLY A 131 2.54 -10.13 20.55
C GLY A 131 2.42 -8.96 19.56
N ARG A 132 2.25 -9.24 18.27
CA ARG A 132 2.23 -8.20 17.22
C ARG A 132 0.80 -7.76 16.91
N LYS A 133 0.48 -6.49 17.18
CA LYS A 133 -0.78 -5.86 16.75
C LYS A 133 -0.56 -5.01 15.50
N ARG A 134 -1.50 -5.06 14.56
CA ARG A 134 -1.47 -4.29 13.30
C ARG A 134 -2.85 -3.79 12.93
N LEU A 135 -2.88 -2.59 12.38
CA LEU A 135 -4.07 -1.99 11.78
C LEU A 135 -4.14 -2.45 10.33
N PHE A 136 -5.29 -2.95 9.93
CA PHE A 136 -5.58 -3.32 8.56
C PHE A 136 -6.68 -2.41 8.02
N PHE A 137 -6.47 -1.92 6.80
CA PHE A 137 -7.49 -1.28 5.98
C PHE A 137 -7.93 -2.30 4.94
N VAL A 138 -9.23 -2.58 4.90
CA VAL A 138 -9.86 -3.45 3.90
C VAL A 138 -10.76 -2.57 3.06
N GLY A 139 -10.53 -2.54 1.76
CA GLY A 139 -11.40 -1.83 0.82
C GLY A 139 -12.04 -2.80 -0.17
N ILE A 140 -13.34 -2.68 -0.38
CA ILE A 140 -14.10 -3.39 -1.40
C ILE A 140 -14.61 -2.37 -2.41
N ARG A 141 -14.40 -2.62 -3.71
CA ARG A 141 -14.85 -1.71 -4.77
C ARG A 141 -16.38 -1.64 -4.78
N ASN A 142 -16.94 -0.48 -5.10
CA ASN A 142 -18.37 -0.16 -4.89
C ASN A 142 -19.37 -0.78 -5.90
N ASP A 143 -18.91 -1.60 -6.86
CA ASP A 143 -19.73 -2.19 -7.93
C ASP A 143 -20.29 -3.59 -7.63
#